data_AF-A0A6P1NQL1-F1
#
_entry.id   AF-A0A6P1NQL1-F1
#
_cell.length_a   1.000
_cell.length_b   1.000
_cell.length_c   1.000
_cell.angle_alpha   90.00
_cell.angle_beta   90.00
_cell.angle_gamma   90.00
#
_symmetry.space_group_name_H-M   'P 1'
#
loop_
_entity.id
_entity.type
_entity.pdbx_description
1 polymer ?
#
loop_
_entity_poly.entity_id
_entity_poly.type
_entity_poly.pdbx_seq_one_letter_code
_entity_poly.pdbx_strand_id
1 'polypeptide(L)'
;MRNVTLYLDVDGVVCPFGATGNTPWGSGWRLANAGVLEVAYAGQLVDGLNQLSRVPGVRFVWLTSWEYMAAEYLCPAIGLAGGHWPCLSAEGAGTGEAWWKLAALQEDLAANPPDGIVWMDDQLRYEQEALAWAAFLGPRILTVSPDPRRGISPAELDAVSGFVTSQLF
;
A
#
# COMPACT_ATOMS: atom_id res chain seq x y z
N MET A 1 -20.36 9.90 -1.48
CA MET A 1 -19.53 8.69 -1.27
C MET A 1 -18.25 9.17 -0.62
N ARG A 2 -17.77 8.47 0.41
CA ARG A 2 -16.55 8.83 1.14
C ARG A 2 -15.35 8.75 0.19
N ASN A 3 -14.54 9.79 0.12
CA ASN A 3 -13.29 9.75 -0.63
C ASN A 3 -12.20 9.16 0.27
N VAL A 4 -11.59 8.05 -0.15
CA VAL A 4 -10.53 7.37 0.60
C VAL A 4 -9.26 7.34 -0.25
N THR A 5 -8.16 7.80 0.31
CA THR A 5 -6.84 7.64 -0.32
C THR A 5 -6.11 6.48 0.33
N LEU A 6 -5.61 5.54 -0.49
CA LEU A 6 -4.84 4.38 -0.08
C LEU A 6 -3.39 4.53 -0.58
N TYR A 7 -2.46 4.58 0.35
CA TYR A 7 -1.02 4.61 0.12
C TYR A 7 -0.45 3.21 0.24
N LEU A 8 0.18 2.72 -0.83
CA LEU A 8 0.62 1.34 -0.97
C LEU A 8 2.13 1.26 -1.16
N ASP A 9 2.79 0.52 -0.27
CA ASP A 9 4.14 0.02 -0.49
C ASP A 9 4.15 -1.31 -1.26
N VAL A 10 5.30 -1.68 -1.82
CA VAL A 10 5.51 -2.90 -2.61
C VAL A 10 6.20 -3.97 -1.78
N ASP A 11 7.44 -3.70 -1.37
CA ASP A 11 8.29 -4.68 -0.69
C ASP A 11 7.74 -4.98 0.71
N GLY A 12 7.72 -6.26 1.10
CA GLY A 12 7.12 -6.67 2.37
C GLY A 12 5.58 -6.58 2.43
N VAL A 13 4.93 -5.93 1.46
CA VAL A 13 3.47 -5.70 1.43
C VAL A 13 2.79 -6.51 0.32
N VAL A 14 3.02 -6.13 -0.94
CA VAL A 14 2.53 -6.85 -2.13
C VAL A 14 3.48 -7.99 -2.48
N CYS A 15 4.78 -7.71 -2.37
CA CYS A 15 5.87 -8.61 -2.69
C CYS A 15 6.68 -8.92 -1.42
N PRO A 16 6.41 -10.04 -0.72
CA PRO A 16 7.11 -10.35 0.52
C PRO A 16 8.55 -10.77 0.30
N PHE A 17 9.38 -10.53 1.32
CA PHE A 17 10.76 -10.98 1.34
C PHE A 17 10.87 -12.48 1.63
N GLY A 18 11.69 -13.18 0.86
CA GLY A 18 12.04 -14.58 1.14
C GLY A 18 10.83 -15.51 1.16
N ALA A 19 9.90 -15.31 0.22
CA ALA A 19 8.67 -16.09 0.10
C ALA A 19 8.97 -17.61 0.10
N THR A 20 8.41 -18.31 1.09
CA THR A 20 8.54 -19.77 1.25
C THR A 20 7.17 -20.37 1.57
N GLY A 21 6.99 -21.66 1.26
CA GLY A 21 5.74 -22.38 1.52
C GLY A 21 4.55 -21.81 0.73
N ASN A 22 3.40 -21.69 1.41
CA ASN A 22 2.18 -21.15 0.83
C ASN A 22 1.97 -19.68 1.23
N THR A 23 1.23 -18.96 0.41
CA THR A 23 0.75 -17.61 0.71
C THR A 23 -0.16 -17.64 1.95
N PRO A 24 -0.37 -16.50 2.63
CA PRO A 24 -1.43 -16.35 3.64
C PRO A 24 -2.85 -16.67 3.11
N TRP A 25 -3.01 -16.72 1.78
CA TRP A 25 -4.23 -16.99 1.06
C TRP A 25 -4.44 -18.49 0.76
N GLY A 26 -3.55 -19.35 1.27
CA GLY A 26 -3.63 -20.82 1.15
C GLY A 26 -3.12 -21.39 -0.19
N SER A 27 -2.84 -20.55 -1.18
CA SER A 27 -2.28 -20.95 -2.48
C SER A 27 -0.74 -20.95 -2.47
N GLY A 28 -0.13 -21.49 -3.53
CA GLY A 28 1.29 -21.28 -3.80
C GLY A 28 1.60 -19.83 -4.20
N TRP A 29 2.85 -19.42 -3.98
CA TRP A 29 3.40 -18.16 -4.49
C TRP A 29 3.46 -18.18 -6.02
N ARG A 30 3.12 -17.06 -6.65
CA ARG A 30 3.40 -16.82 -8.08
C ARG A 30 4.71 -16.06 -8.18
N LEU A 31 5.51 -16.39 -9.18
CA LEU A 31 6.75 -15.69 -9.51
C LEU A 31 6.56 -14.93 -10.81
N ALA A 32 7.07 -13.70 -10.87
CA ALA A 32 7.09 -12.89 -12.07
C ALA A 32 8.41 -12.11 -12.16
N ASN A 33 8.91 -11.94 -13.38
CA ASN A 33 10.05 -11.07 -13.63
C ASN A 33 9.54 -9.63 -13.83
N ALA A 34 9.80 -8.76 -12.86
CA ALA A 34 9.49 -7.33 -12.89
C ALA A 34 10.67 -6.52 -13.46
N GLY A 35 11.19 -6.95 -14.61
CA GLY A 35 12.31 -6.33 -15.31
C GLY A 35 13.66 -6.64 -14.67
N VAL A 36 13.94 -5.99 -13.53
CA VAL A 36 15.24 -6.06 -12.84
C VAL A 36 15.30 -7.09 -11.72
N LEU A 37 14.14 -7.54 -11.23
CA LEU A 37 14.01 -8.44 -10.09
C LEU A 37 12.91 -9.47 -10.35
N GLU A 38 13.15 -10.71 -9.94
CA GLU A 38 12.07 -11.68 -9.78
C GLU A 38 11.34 -11.40 -8.47
N VAL A 39 10.02 -11.28 -8.53
CA VAL A 39 9.16 -11.03 -7.38
C VAL A 39 8.24 -12.20 -7.14
N ALA A 40 8.03 -12.53 -5.87
CA ALA A 40 6.96 -13.43 -5.44
C ALA A 40 5.73 -12.62 -5.02
N TYR A 41 4.54 -13.13 -5.33
CA TYR A 41 3.28 -12.49 -4.93
C TYR A 41 2.15 -13.51 -4.76
N ALA A 42 1.13 -13.12 -3.99
CA ALA A 42 -0.12 -13.85 -3.90
C ALA A 42 -1.10 -13.34 -4.96
N GLY A 43 -1.58 -14.22 -5.85
CA GLY A 43 -2.51 -13.81 -6.92
C GLY A 43 -3.80 -13.21 -6.38
N GLN A 44 -4.33 -13.78 -5.29
CA GLN A 44 -5.55 -13.31 -4.63
C GLN A 44 -5.41 -11.91 -4.05
N LEU A 45 -4.22 -11.54 -3.55
CA LEU A 45 -3.95 -10.18 -3.08
C LEU A 45 -4.03 -9.19 -4.25
N VAL A 46 -3.38 -9.50 -5.37
CA VAL A 46 -3.42 -8.65 -6.58
C VAL A 46 -4.86 -8.49 -7.10
N ASP A 47 -5.61 -9.59 -7.16
CA ASP A 47 -7.02 -9.56 -7.58
C ASP A 47 -7.87 -8.69 -6.64
N GLY A 48 -7.65 -8.78 -5.32
CA GLY A 48 -8.36 -7.97 -4.34
C GLY A 48 -7.99 -6.48 -4.39
N LEU A 49 -6.71 -6.14 -4.56
CA LEU A 49 -6.27 -4.75 -4.78
C LEU A 49 -6.87 -4.17 -6.07
N ASN A 50 -6.94 -4.95 -7.15
CA ASN A 50 -7.60 -4.58 -8.39
C ASN A 50 -9.11 -4.34 -8.24
N GLN A 51 -9.77 -5.09 -7.35
CA GLN A 51 -11.18 -4.86 -7.03
C GLN A 51 -11.37 -3.58 -6.22
N LEU A 52 -10.52 -3.36 -5.20
CA LEU A 52 -10.54 -2.15 -4.37
C LEU A 52 -10.30 -0.88 -5.20
N SER A 53 -9.37 -0.92 -6.15
CA SER A 53 -9.05 0.26 -6.99
C SER A 53 -10.18 0.66 -7.93
N ARG A 54 -11.22 -0.17 -8.09
CA ARG A 54 -12.41 0.13 -8.91
C ARG A 54 -13.58 0.67 -8.07
N VAL A 55 -13.47 0.68 -6.75
CA VAL A 55 -14.50 1.22 -5.87
C VAL A 55 -14.57 2.74 -6.07
N PRO A 56 -15.76 3.31 -6.38
CA PRO A 56 -15.90 4.75 -6.54
C PRO A 56 -15.49 5.52 -5.29
N GLY A 57 -14.69 6.58 -5.46
CA GLY A 57 -14.16 7.39 -4.35
C GLY A 57 -12.86 6.87 -3.76
N VAL A 58 -12.33 5.74 -4.24
CA VAL A 58 -11.01 5.24 -3.80
C VAL A 58 -9.92 5.72 -4.75
N ARG A 59 -8.92 6.36 -4.16
CA ARG A 59 -7.72 6.84 -4.84
C ARG A 59 -6.51 6.06 -4.35
N PHE A 60 -5.86 5.30 -5.23
CA PHE A 60 -4.60 4.63 -4.91
C PHE A 60 -3.40 5.54 -5.19
N VAL A 61 -2.36 5.38 -4.37
CA VAL A 61 -1.09 6.12 -4.44
C VAL A 61 0.06 5.16 -4.18
N TRP A 62 1.06 5.19 -5.04
CA TRP A 62 2.33 4.51 -4.77
C TRP A 62 3.11 5.31 -3.73
N LEU A 63 3.45 4.64 -2.64
CA LEU A 63 4.31 5.15 -1.58
C LEU A 63 5.37 4.10 -1.27
N THR A 64 6.29 3.93 -2.23
CA THR A 64 7.24 2.82 -2.27
C THR A 64 8.58 3.28 -2.82
N SER A 65 9.68 2.64 -2.40
CA SER A 65 11.01 2.87 -2.96
C SER A 65 11.17 2.37 -4.41
N TRP A 66 10.21 1.61 -4.92
CA TRP A 66 10.13 1.32 -6.37
C TRP A 66 9.80 2.56 -7.19
N GLU A 67 9.18 3.57 -6.57
CA GLU A 67 8.71 4.79 -7.24
C GLU A 67 7.96 4.47 -8.57
N TYR A 68 8.33 5.15 -9.66
CA TYR A 68 7.74 4.95 -10.98
C TYR A 68 7.94 3.53 -11.54
N MET A 69 8.95 2.79 -11.06
CA MET A 69 9.18 1.41 -11.51
C MET A 69 8.05 0.48 -11.08
N ALA A 70 7.29 0.79 -10.02
CA ALA A 70 6.12 0.03 -9.64
C ALA A 70 5.06 0.04 -10.74
N ALA A 71 4.83 1.21 -11.35
CA ALA A 71 3.91 1.35 -12.46
C ALA A 71 4.46 0.74 -13.76
N GLU A 72 5.74 0.97 -14.05
CA GLU A 72 6.37 0.60 -15.34
C GLU A 72 6.67 -0.90 -15.44
N TYR A 73 7.17 -1.52 -14.38
CA TYR A 73 7.67 -2.90 -14.40
C TYR A 73 6.84 -3.86 -13.57
N LEU A 74 6.49 -3.49 -12.33
CA LEU A 74 5.79 -4.40 -11.43
C LEU A 74 4.34 -4.66 -11.90
N CYS A 75 3.58 -3.60 -12.17
CA CYS A 75 2.19 -3.69 -12.61
C CYS A 75 1.97 -4.65 -13.79
N PRO A 76 2.67 -4.51 -14.95
CA PRO A 76 2.49 -5.44 -16.06
C PRO A 76 2.97 -6.85 -15.74
N ALA A 77 3.98 -7.03 -14.88
CA ALA A 77 4.52 -8.34 -14.53
C ALA A 77 3.54 -9.17 -13.67
N ILE A 78 2.84 -8.53 -12.73
CA ILE A 78 1.95 -9.24 -11.79
C ILE A 78 0.45 -9.09 -12.11
N GLY A 79 0.10 -8.24 -13.08
CA GLY A 79 -1.29 -7.96 -13.45
C GLY A 79 -2.02 -6.98 -12.52
N LEU A 80 -1.28 -6.14 -11.79
CA LEU A 80 -1.86 -5.12 -10.93
C LEU A 80 -2.25 -3.87 -11.75
N ALA A 81 -3.45 -3.34 -11.55
CA ALA A 81 -4.03 -2.23 -12.28
C ALA A 81 -3.55 -0.85 -11.78
N GLY A 82 -2.28 -0.75 -11.38
CA GLY A 82 -1.68 0.44 -10.77
C GLY A 82 -0.81 1.30 -11.67
N GLY A 83 -0.78 1.02 -12.98
CA GLY A 83 0.08 1.72 -13.93
C GLY A 83 -0.21 3.22 -14.11
N HIS A 84 -1.32 3.73 -13.58
CA HIS A 84 -1.73 5.14 -13.66
C HIS A 84 -1.87 5.80 -12.28
N TRP A 85 -1.55 5.08 -11.20
CA TRP A 85 -1.65 5.64 -9.86
C TRP A 85 -0.54 6.67 -9.65
N PRO A 86 -0.82 7.83 -9.03
CA PRO A 86 0.21 8.79 -8.68
C PRO A 86 1.28 8.16 -7.79
N CYS A 87 2.52 8.58 -8.00
CA CYS A 87 3.67 8.11 -7.26
C CYS A 87 4.28 9.24 -6.45
N LEU A 88 4.49 9.00 -5.16
CA LEU A 88 5.24 9.89 -4.29
C LEU A 88 6.70 9.42 -4.25
N SER A 89 7.64 10.35 -4.27
CA SER A 89 9.09 10.07 -4.25
C SER A 89 9.76 10.70 -3.04
N ALA A 90 10.95 10.19 -2.71
CA ALA A 90 11.75 10.73 -1.62
C ALA A 90 12.35 12.10 -1.96
N GLU A 91 12.52 12.43 -3.25
CA GLU A 91 13.14 13.69 -3.70
C GLU A 91 12.32 14.94 -3.34
N GLY A 92 11.00 14.79 -3.12
CA GLY A 92 10.12 15.87 -2.63
C GLY A 92 10.00 15.94 -1.11
N ALA A 93 10.34 14.85 -0.40
CA ALA A 93 10.31 14.82 1.05
C ALA A 93 11.47 15.67 1.59
N GLY A 94 11.18 16.69 2.41
CA GLY A 94 12.17 17.60 2.95
C GLY A 94 13.40 16.89 3.56
N THR A 95 14.55 17.56 3.58
CA THR A 95 15.88 17.01 3.92
C THR A 95 16.07 16.64 5.41
N GLY A 96 15.02 16.22 6.12
CA GLY A 96 15.05 15.91 7.55
C GLY A 96 15.38 14.45 7.88
N GLU A 97 15.56 14.16 9.17
CA GLU A 97 15.76 12.80 9.72
C GLU A 97 14.46 11.97 9.76
N ALA A 98 13.32 12.58 9.45
CA ALA A 98 12.01 11.93 9.44
C ALA A 98 11.89 10.93 8.28
N TRP A 99 11.17 9.84 8.51
CA TRP A 99 10.90 8.84 7.48
C TRP A 99 10.19 9.49 6.28
N TRP A 100 10.86 9.49 5.12
CA TRP A 100 10.43 10.25 3.94
C TRP A 100 8.98 9.96 3.52
N LYS A 101 8.49 8.73 3.73
CA LYS A 101 7.13 8.31 3.39
C LYS A 101 6.08 9.08 4.20
N LEU A 102 6.35 9.37 5.48
CA LEU A 102 5.46 10.18 6.31
C LEU A 102 5.35 11.61 5.75
N ALA A 103 6.49 12.24 5.45
CA ALA A 103 6.53 13.59 4.92
C ALA A 103 5.82 13.70 3.56
N ALA A 104 6.10 12.77 2.63
CA ALA A 104 5.49 12.75 1.31
C ALA A 104 3.97 12.52 1.38
N LEU A 105 3.51 11.62 2.26
CA LEU A 105 2.09 11.38 2.50
C LEU A 105 1.40 12.64 3.05
N GLN A 106 2.01 13.33 4.03
CA GLN A 106 1.46 14.56 4.59
C GLN A 106 1.32 15.68 3.55
N GLU A 107 2.30 15.81 2.64
CA GLU A 107 2.24 16.77 1.54
C GLU A 107 1.10 16.44 0.56
N ASP A 108 0.96 15.18 0.14
CA ASP A 108 -0.14 14.75 -0.72
C ASP A 108 -1.51 14.98 -0.05
N LEU A 109 -1.64 14.73 1.25
CA LEU A 109 -2.88 14.99 1.99
C LEU A 109 -3.21 16.48 2.10
N ALA A 110 -2.21 17.36 2.16
CA ALA A 110 -2.44 18.81 2.16
C ALA A 110 -2.98 19.29 0.81
N ALA A 111 -2.50 18.71 -0.29
CA ALA A 111 -2.96 19.01 -1.64
C ALA A 111 -4.30 18.33 -2.00
N ASN A 112 -4.51 17.10 -1.52
CA ASN A 112 -5.60 16.22 -1.91
C ASN A 112 -6.31 15.62 -0.67
N PRO A 113 -7.02 16.42 0.15
CA PRO A 113 -7.56 15.96 1.42
C PRO A 113 -8.70 14.92 1.25
N PRO A 114 -8.54 13.67 1.74
CA PRO A 114 -9.59 12.68 1.71
C PRO A 114 -10.36 12.61 3.04
N ASP A 115 -11.55 12.00 2.99
CA ASP A 115 -12.36 11.67 4.18
C ASP A 115 -11.78 10.48 4.96
N GLY A 116 -10.96 9.64 4.32
CA GLY A 116 -10.32 8.48 4.93
C GLY A 116 -8.95 8.19 4.33
N ILE A 117 -8.07 7.63 5.15
CA ILE A 117 -6.70 7.31 4.77
C ILE A 117 -6.48 5.83 5.05
N VAL A 118 -5.91 5.11 4.10
CA VAL A 118 -5.35 3.77 4.32
C VAL A 118 -3.86 3.84 4.04
N TRP A 119 -3.03 3.35 4.94
CA TRP A 119 -1.57 3.29 4.75
C TRP A 119 -1.07 1.87 4.97
N MET A 120 -0.58 1.25 3.89
CA MET A 120 -0.11 -0.13 3.86
C MET A 120 1.39 -0.18 3.65
N ASP A 121 2.14 -0.50 4.70
CA ASP A 121 3.61 -0.50 4.70
C ASP A 121 4.15 -1.41 5.82
N ASP A 122 5.03 -2.36 5.49
CA ASP A 122 5.52 -3.35 6.44
C ASP A 122 6.46 -2.76 7.51
N GLN A 123 7.07 -1.61 7.23
CA GLN A 123 7.97 -0.92 8.15
C GLN A 123 7.21 -0.04 9.15
N LEU A 124 5.96 0.33 8.83
CA LEU A 124 5.16 1.29 9.61
C LEU A 124 5.10 1.01 11.11
N ARG A 125 5.07 -0.27 11.53
CA ARG A 125 5.05 -0.64 12.97
C ARG A 125 6.34 -0.29 13.73
N TYR A 126 7.42 0.05 13.04
CA TYR A 126 8.70 0.46 13.63
C TYR A 126 8.90 1.98 13.58
N GLU A 127 8.04 2.71 12.85
CA GLU A 127 8.15 4.14 12.62
C GLU A 127 7.34 4.94 13.65
N GLN A 128 7.96 5.24 14.79
CA GLN A 128 7.28 5.83 15.95
C GLN A 128 6.57 7.16 15.65
N GLU A 129 7.19 8.04 14.85
CA GLU A 129 6.61 9.32 14.47
C GLU A 129 5.37 9.13 13.58
N ALA A 130 5.43 8.20 12.63
CA ALA A 130 4.32 7.85 11.76
C ALA A 130 3.14 7.26 12.55
N LEU A 131 3.42 6.39 13.52
CA LEU A 131 2.41 5.81 14.41
C LEU A 131 1.77 6.88 15.31
N ALA A 132 2.56 7.80 15.87
CA ALA A 132 2.05 8.89 16.69
C ALA A 132 1.14 9.82 15.86
N TRP A 133 1.54 10.13 14.64
CA TRP A 133 0.74 10.93 13.71
C TRP A 133 -0.55 10.22 13.29
N ALA A 134 -0.49 8.91 12.98
CA ALA A 134 -1.68 8.12 12.68
C ALA A 134 -2.65 8.06 13.87
N ALA A 135 -2.13 7.90 15.10
CA ALA A 135 -2.95 7.92 16.31
C ALA A 135 -3.67 9.27 16.50
N PHE A 136 -3.03 10.39 16.15
CA PHE A 136 -3.65 11.70 16.18
C PHE A 136 -4.83 11.83 15.19
N LEU A 137 -4.75 11.20 14.02
CA LEU A 137 -5.85 11.15 13.05
C LEU A 137 -7.02 10.25 13.49
N GLY A 138 -6.77 9.34 14.45
CA GLY A 138 -7.78 8.47 15.04
C GLY A 138 -8.54 7.65 13.98
N PRO A 139 -9.89 7.65 13.99
CA PRO A 139 -10.70 6.81 13.09
C PRO A 139 -10.62 7.21 11.62
N ARG A 140 -9.96 8.33 11.29
CA ARG A 140 -9.80 8.80 9.91
C ARG A 140 -8.72 8.03 9.15
N ILE A 141 -7.84 7.28 9.83
CA ILE A 141 -6.79 6.48 9.21
C ILE A 141 -6.88 5.01 9.62
N LEU A 142 -6.67 4.12 8.67
CA LEU A 142 -6.37 2.71 8.88
C LEU A 142 -4.92 2.45 8.50
N THR A 143 -4.12 1.99 9.46
CA THR A 143 -2.74 1.55 9.22
C THR A 143 -2.69 0.03 9.11
N VAL A 144 -1.96 -0.48 8.13
CA VAL A 144 -1.75 -1.92 7.91
C VAL A 144 -0.26 -2.17 7.73
N SER A 145 0.31 -2.98 8.62
CA SER A 145 1.74 -3.28 8.63
C SER A 145 1.93 -4.81 8.70
N PRO A 146 1.91 -5.50 7.54
CA PRO A 146 1.93 -6.95 7.50
C PRO A 146 3.28 -7.54 7.92
N ASP A 147 3.30 -8.83 8.24
CA ASP A 147 4.56 -9.58 8.32
C ASP A 147 5.24 -9.55 6.93
N PRO A 148 6.46 -9.01 6.82
CA PRO A 148 7.08 -8.71 5.54
C PRO A 148 7.52 -9.97 4.79
N ARG A 149 7.54 -11.13 5.45
CA ARG A 149 7.80 -12.42 4.81
C ARG A 149 6.53 -13.07 4.27
N ARG A 150 5.38 -12.50 4.60
CA ARG A 150 4.06 -13.03 4.27
C ARG A 150 3.25 -12.08 3.41
N GLY A 151 3.54 -10.78 3.45
CA GLY A 151 2.75 -9.77 2.77
C GLY A 151 1.35 -9.65 3.37
N ILE A 152 0.49 -8.90 2.71
CA ILE A 152 -0.89 -8.68 3.16
C ILE A 152 -1.68 -9.99 3.21
N SER A 153 -2.28 -10.24 4.36
CA SER A 153 -3.16 -11.36 4.64
C SER A 153 -4.61 -11.08 4.19
N PRO A 154 -5.44 -12.12 4.06
CA PRO A 154 -6.87 -11.95 3.80
C PRO A 154 -7.57 -11.02 4.81
N ALA A 155 -7.30 -11.21 6.10
CA ALA A 155 -7.94 -10.42 7.16
C ALA A 155 -7.57 -8.93 7.10
N GLU A 156 -6.33 -8.62 6.73
CA GLU A 156 -5.88 -7.23 6.54
C GLU A 156 -6.54 -6.60 5.31
N LEU A 157 -6.67 -7.33 4.20
CA LEU A 157 -7.36 -6.82 3.01
C LEU A 157 -8.87 -6.65 3.26
N ASP A 158 -9.48 -7.54 4.03
CA ASP A 158 -10.88 -7.43 4.46
C ASP A 158 -11.10 -6.19 5.34
N ALA A 159 -10.16 -5.88 6.25
CA ALA A 159 -10.20 -4.67 7.06
C ALA A 159 -10.11 -3.40 6.20
N VAL A 160 -9.22 -3.38 5.19
CA VAL A 160 -9.14 -2.29 4.22
C VAL A 160 -10.44 -2.14 3.44
N SER A 161 -11.01 -3.25 2.97
CA SER A 161 -12.28 -3.27 2.24
C SER A 161 -13.42 -2.73 3.09
N GLY A 162 -13.50 -3.13 4.36
CA GLY A 162 -14.49 -2.62 5.31
C GLY A 162 -14.33 -1.12 5.57
N PHE A 163 -13.09 -0.64 5.74
CA PHE A 163 -12.81 0.78 5.96
C PHE A 163 -13.20 1.65 4.77
N VAL A 164 -12.89 1.17 3.56
CA VAL A 164 -13.18 1.84 2.28
C VAL A 164 -14.69 1.93 2.02
N THR A 165 -15.44 0.89 2.39
CA THR A 165 -16.88 0.80 2.10
C THR A 165 -17.78 1.33 3.22
N SER A 166 -17.23 1.50 4.43
CA SER A 166 -17.97 2.05 5.57
C SER A 166 -18.40 3.49 5.32
N GLN A 167 -19.68 3.77 5.56
CA GLN A 167 -20.18 5.14 5.67
C GLN A 167 -20.09 5.57 7.13
N LEU A 168 -19.34 6.64 7.40
CA LEU A 168 -19.35 7.27 8.72
C LEU A 168 -20.72 7.93 8.93
N PHE A 169 -21.41 7.57 10.02
CA PHE A 169 -22.66 8.19 10.45
C PHE A 169 -22.42 9.54 11.12
#